data_AF-A0A2V9MLG7-F1
#
_entry.id   AF-A0A2V9MLG7-F1
#
_cell.length_a   1.000
_cell.length_b   1.000
_cell.length_c   1.000
_cell.angle_alpha   90.00
_cell.angle_beta   90.00
_cell.angle_gamma   90.00
#
_symmetry.space_group_name_H-M   'P 1'
#
loop_
_entity.id
_entity.type
_entity.pdbx_description
1 polymer ?
#
loop_
_entity_poly.entity_id
_entity_poly.type
_entity_poly.pdbx_seq_one_letter_code
_entity_poly.pdbx_strand_id
1 'polypeptide(L)'
;MRTECDEIEQSLSEYLENSLEPSAAQNIRSHLDSCEACSLLLKEMQNALFLCKSFPQSDCPSGLVESIIVQTSGRYQLLSWIDYLRELIGPLYSSPKFATGACLAAISFAMVMNAFGINLTRIEWTDLTPKAVLDNLHRTVYLAYDSGYNRKSKS
;
A
#
# COMPACT_ATOMS: atom_id res chain seq x y z
N MET A 1 -6.86 -25.52 52.07
CA MET A 1 -6.13 -24.26 51.83
C MET A 1 -5.60 -24.25 50.39
N ARG A 2 -6.51 -24.39 49.40
CA ARG A 2 -6.17 -24.43 47.96
C ARG A 2 -6.69 -23.18 47.22
N THR A 3 -7.76 -22.59 47.72
CA THR A 3 -8.38 -21.36 47.21
C THR A 3 -7.45 -20.15 47.33
N GLU A 4 -6.72 -20.01 48.45
CA GLU A 4 -5.77 -18.90 48.62
C GLU A 4 -4.56 -19.00 47.68
N CYS A 5 -4.13 -20.21 47.28
CA CYS A 5 -3.07 -20.37 46.29
C CYS A 5 -3.55 -19.93 44.90
N ASP A 6 -4.74 -20.35 44.47
CA ASP A 6 -5.29 -19.96 43.16
C ASP A 6 -5.42 -18.43 43.02
N GLU A 7 -5.84 -17.73 44.08
CA GLU A 7 -5.96 -16.26 44.10
C GLU A 7 -4.58 -15.57 43.98
N ILE A 8 -3.56 -16.14 44.62
CA ILE A 8 -2.21 -15.61 44.56
C ILE A 8 -1.58 -15.87 43.20
N GLU A 9 -1.77 -17.07 42.64
CA GLU A 9 -1.26 -17.41 41.30
C GLU A 9 -1.78 -16.45 40.22
N GLN A 10 -3.05 -16.05 40.31
CA GLN A 10 -3.64 -15.05 39.40
C GLN A 10 -2.99 -13.66 39.56
N SER A 11 -2.56 -13.32 40.79
CA SER A 11 -1.99 -12.00 41.13
C SER A 11 -0.46 -11.94 41.00
N LEU A 12 0.22 -13.07 40.74
CA LEU A 12 1.69 -13.13 40.65
C LEU A 12 2.25 -12.29 39.49
N SER A 13 1.54 -12.20 38.37
CA SER A 13 1.97 -11.38 37.22
C SER A 13 2.02 -9.90 37.60
N GLU A 14 0.96 -9.39 38.24
CA GLU A 14 0.90 -7.99 38.71
C GLU A 14 1.94 -7.72 39.81
N TYR A 15 2.23 -8.73 40.64
CA TYR A 15 3.31 -8.68 41.63
C TYR A 15 4.69 -8.55 40.98
N LEU A 16 4.98 -9.32 39.93
CA LEU A 16 6.25 -9.25 39.18
C LEU A 16 6.43 -7.90 38.46
N GLU A 17 5.33 -7.31 38.00
CA GLU A 17 5.32 -6.01 37.34
C GLU A 17 5.32 -4.83 38.33
N ASN A 18 5.30 -5.09 39.64
CA ASN A 18 5.16 -4.09 40.71
C ASN A 18 3.92 -3.18 40.54
N SER A 19 2.82 -3.74 40.04
CA SER A 19 1.57 -2.99 39.79
C SER A 19 0.54 -3.10 40.92
N LEU A 20 0.84 -3.86 41.98
CA LEU A 20 -0.06 -4.09 43.11
C LEU A 20 0.04 -2.99 44.18
N GLU A 21 -1.08 -2.78 44.89
CA GLU A 21 -1.09 -1.96 46.10
C GLU A 21 -0.15 -2.55 47.18
N PRO A 22 0.59 -1.73 47.96
CA PRO A 22 1.53 -2.22 48.97
C PRO A 22 0.91 -3.17 50.00
N SER A 23 -0.37 -2.99 50.34
CA SER A 23 -1.11 -3.87 51.25
C SER A 23 -1.28 -5.29 50.66
N ALA A 24 -1.67 -5.38 49.38
CA ALA A 24 -1.80 -6.64 48.65
C ALA A 24 -0.45 -7.33 48.44
N ALA A 25 0.60 -6.58 48.11
CA ALA A 25 1.96 -7.12 47.95
C ALA A 25 2.51 -7.74 49.25
N GLN A 26 2.15 -7.18 50.42
CA GLN A 26 2.53 -7.72 51.72
C GLN A 26 1.86 -9.08 51.98
N ASN A 27 0.58 -9.23 51.61
CA ASN A 27 -0.17 -10.48 51.76
C ASN A 27 0.38 -11.59 50.85
N ILE A 28 0.79 -11.24 49.63
CA ILE A 28 1.44 -12.20 48.73
C ILE A 28 2.80 -12.63 49.30
N ARG A 29 3.59 -11.70 49.85
CA ARG A 29 4.88 -12.04 50.49
C ARG A 29 4.71 -13.00 51.67
N SER A 30 3.76 -12.75 52.56
CA SER A 30 3.54 -13.63 53.71
C SER A 30 3.12 -15.05 53.29
N HIS A 31 2.38 -15.17 52.19
CA HIS A 31 2.05 -16.47 51.62
C HIS A 31 3.26 -17.14 50.96
N LEU A 32 4.08 -16.40 50.20
CA LEU A 32 5.30 -16.94 49.58
C LEU A 32 6.31 -17.46 50.63
N ASP A 33 6.35 -16.85 51.81
CA ASP A 33 7.20 -17.29 52.92
C ASP A 33 6.70 -18.59 53.59
N SER A 34 5.40 -18.90 53.46
CA SER A 34 4.77 -20.07 54.09
C SER A 34 4.46 -21.20 53.12
N CYS A 35 4.33 -20.92 51.82
CA CYS A 35 3.97 -21.88 50.78
C CYS A 35 5.11 -22.11 49.79
N GLU A 36 5.75 -23.28 49.88
CA GLU A 36 6.86 -23.65 49.01
C GLU A 36 6.45 -23.70 47.52
N ALA A 37 5.24 -24.19 47.21
CA ALA A 37 4.74 -24.31 45.84
C ALA A 37 4.65 -22.96 45.13
N CYS A 38 4.04 -21.95 45.76
CA CYS A 38 3.94 -20.61 45.20
C CYS A 38 5.32 -19.93 45.10
N SER A 39 6.23 -20.21 46.04
CA SER A 39 7.60 -19.69 46.00
C SER A 39 8.40 -20.26 44.81
N LEU A 40 8.17 -21.53 44.46
CA LEU A 40 8.79 -22.19 43.32
C LEU A 40 8.26 -21.63 42.02
N LEU A 41 6.93 -21.48 41.90
CA LEU A 41 6.28 -20.90 40.73
C LEU A 41 6.79 -19.47 40.43
N LEU A 42 6.93 -18.63 41.46
CA LEU A 42 7.48 -17.29 41.31
C LEU A 42 8.91 -17.32 40.73
N LYS A 43 9.77 -18.24 41.20
CA LYS A 43 11.13 -18.40 40.68
C LYS A 43 11.13 -18.84 39.21
N GLU A 44 10.22 -19.75 38.84
CA GLU A 44 10.08 -20.20 37.45
C GLU A 44 9.66 -19.05 36.52
N MET A 45 8.67 -18.25 36.93
CA MET A 45 8.24 -17.07 36.18
C MET A 45 9.38 -16.04 36.04
N GLN A 46 10.14 -15.77 37.11
CA GLN A 46 11.29 -14.88 37.07
C GLN A 46 12.37 -15.38 36.12
N ASN A 47 12.63 -16.69 36.11
CA ASN A 47 13.58 -17.31 35.20
C ASN A 47 13.11 -17.19 33.74
N ALA A 48 11.83 -17.45 33.47
CA ALA A 48 11.26 -17.26 32.13
C ALA A 48 11.41 -15.81 31.65
N LEU A 49 11.13 -14.83 32.51
CA LEU A 49 11.33 -13.40 32.21
C LEU A 49 12.80 -13.07 31.95
N PHE A 50 13.72 -13.63 32.74
CA PHE A 50 15.15 -13.45 32.54
C PHE A 50 15.59 -13.98 31.18
N LEU A 51 15.17 -15.20 30.84
CA LEU A 51 15.47 -15.82 29.54
C LEU A 51 14.91 -14.98 28.38
N CYS A 52 13.65 -14.53 28.46
CA CYS A 52 13.04 -13.65 27.47
C CYS A 52 13.83 -12.35 27.30
N LYS A 53 14.30 -11.74 28.40
CA LYS A 53 15.12 -10.51 28.36
C LYS A 53 16.55 -10.74 27.85
N SER A 54 17.07 -11.97 27.97
CA SER A 54 18.40 -12.34 27.49
C SER A 54 18.49 -12.50 25.97
N PHE A 55 17.35 -12.56 25.27
CA PHE A 55 17.35 -12.62 23.81
C PHE A 55 17.99 -11.35 23.24
N PRO A 56 18.82 -11.49 22.19
CA PRO A 56 19.41 -10.34 21.54
C PRO A 56 18.29 -9.44 21.03
N GLN A 57 18.34 -8.16 21.38
CA GLN A 57 17.45 -7.18 20.76
C GLN A 57 17.79 -7.13 19.28
N SER A 58 16.89 -7.65 18.45
CA SER A 58 17.02 -7.52 17.01
C SER A 58 16.71 -6.09 16.62
N ASP A 59 17.56 -5.49 15.80
CA ASP A 59 17.26 -4.19 15.18
C ASP A 59 15.95 -4.31 14.40
N CYS A 60 15.07 -3.32 14.57
CA CYS A 60 13.84 -3.26 13.80
C CYS A 60 14.20 -3.09 12.31
N PRO A 61 13.81 -4.01 11.42
CA PRO A 61 14.15 -3.89 10.02
C PRO A 61 13.53 -2.62 9.43
N SER A 62 14.33 -1.89 8.66
CA SER A 62 13.87 -0.68 7.99
C SER A 62 12.67 -1.00 7.09
N GLY A 63 11.55 -0.31 7.30
CA GLY A 63 10.30 -0.53 6.54
C GLY A 63 9.30 -1.48 7.21
N LEU A 64 9.57 -2.03 8.39
CA LEU A 64 8.61 -2.88 9.10
C LEU A 64 7.31 -2.14 9.42
N VAL A 65 7.41 -0.89 9.89
CA VAL A 65 6.24 -0.04 10.19
C VAL A 65 5.39 0.16 8.93
N GLU A 66 6.01 0.44 7.80
CA GLU A 66 5.30 0.59 6.51
C GLU A 66 4.60 -0.71 6.12
N SER A 67 5.27 -1.86 6.25
CA SER A 67 4.68 -3.16 5.94
C SER A 67 3.49 -3.51 6.83
N ILE A 68 3.55 -3.17 8.12
CA ILE A 68 2.45 -3.37 9.06
C ILE A 68 1.29 -2.45 8.68
N ILE A 69 1.56 -1.18 8.37
CA ILE A 69 0.52 -0.23 7.95
C ILE A 69 -0.16 -0.72 6.68
N VAL A 70 0.58 -1.17 5.67
CA VAL A 70 0.01 -1.72 4.43
C VAL A 70 -0.88 -2.92 4.71
N GLN A 71 -0.46 -3.83 5.60
CA GLN A 71 -1.22 -5.05 5.90
C GLN A 71 -2.42 -4.84 6.82
N THR A 72 -2.40 -3.83 7.69
CA THR A 72 -3.43 -3.64 8.74
C THR A 72 -4.39 -2.49 8.49
N SER A 73 -3.97 -1.44 7.77
CA SER A 73 -4.76 -0.20 7.65
C SER A 73 -5.98 -0.30 6.72
N GLY A 74 -6.20 -1.44 6.05
CA GLY A 74 -7.29 -1.61 5.07
C GLY A 74 -7.20 -0.66 3.87
N ARG A 75 -6.16 0.18 3.78
CA ARG A 75 -5.94 1.15 2.70
C ARG A 75 -5.19 0.51 1.52
N TYR A 76 -5.69 -0.61 1.03
CA TYR A 76 -5.10 -1.33 -0.10
C TYR A 76 -5.46 -0.72 -1.50
N GLN A 77 -5.95 0.52 -1.62
CA GLN A 77 -6.53 0.93 -2.90
C GLN A 77 -6.15 2.32 -3.45
N LEU A 78 -5.02 2.89 -3.03
CA LEU A 78 -4.37 3.93 -3.84
C LEU A 78 -3.05 3.44 -4.45
N LEU A 79 -2.96 2.15 -4.76
CA LEU A 79 -2.10 1.67 -5.84
C LEU A 79 -2.60 2.32 -7.14
N SER A 80 -1.97 3.46 -7.37
CA SER A 80 -2.16 4.38 -8.46
C SER A 80 -2.02 3.61 -9.75
N TRP A 81 -2.99 3.73 -10.66
CA TRP A 81 -2.94 3.36 -12.08
C TRP A 81 -1.55 3.36 -12.76
N ILE A 82 -0.61 4.16 -12.27
CA ILE A 82 0.82 4.18 -12.60
C ILE A 82 1.51 2.81 -12.41
N ASP A 83 1.20 2.04 -11.37
CA ASP A 83 1.80 0.73 -11.12
C ASP A 83 1.30 -0.32 -12.12
N TYR A 84 0.02 -0.26 -12.49
CA TYR A 84 -0.55 -1.06 -13.58
C TYR A 84 0.06 -0.70 -14.95
N LEU A 85 0.25 0.60 -15.22
CA LEU A 85 0.94 1.07 -16.43
C LEU A 85 2.40 0.61 -16.46
N ARG A 86 3.11 0.67 -15.33
CA ARG A 86 4.51 0.25 -15.22
C ARG A 86 4.67 -1.25 -15.45
N GLU A 87 3.74 -2.06 -14.95
CA GLU A 87 3.74 -3.51 -15.16
C GLU A 87 3.38 -3.87 -16.61
N LEU A 88 2.50 -3.10 -17.27
CA LEU A 88 2.18 -3.26 -18.69
C LEU A 88 3.34 -2.83 -19.62
N ILE A 89 4.09 -1.78 -19.28
CA ILE A 89 5.18 -1.23 -20.09
C ILE A 89 6.54 -1.90 -19.77
N GLY A 90 6.69 -2.53 -18.59
CA GLY A 90 7.88 -3.29 -18.17
C GLY A 90 8.39 -4.34 -19.19
N PRO A 91 7.52 -5.19 -19.78
CA PRO A 91 7.95 -6.15 -20.80
C PRO A 91 8.33 -5.48 -22.15
N LEU A 92 7.86 -4.26 -22.40
CA LEU A 92 8.19 -3.48 -23.60
C LEU A 92 9.65 -3.02 -23.62
N TYR A 93 10.23 -2.75 -22.44
CA TYR A 93 11.59 -2.22 -22.32
C TYR A 93 12.68 -3.29 -22.40
N SER A 94 12.36 -4.55 -22.08
CA SER A 94 13.37 -5.59 -21.86
C SER A 94 13.64 -6.49 -23.08
N SER A 95 12.86 -6.38 -24.16
CA SER A 95 13.00 -7.27 -25.32
C SER A 95 13.12 -6.52 -26.67
N PRO A 96 14.17 -6.78 -27.47
CA PRO A 96 14.38 -6.08 -28.74
C PRO A 96 13.29 -6.38 -29.78
N LYS A 97 12.54 -7.46 -29.60
CA LYS A 97 11.47 -7.90 -30.52
C LYS A 97 10.18 -7.08 -30.40
N PHE A 98 9.96 -6.40 -29.27
CA PHE A 98 8.76 -5.58 -29.07
C PHE A 98 8.89 -4.14 -29.57
N ALA A 99 10.12 -3.67 -29.84
CA ALA A 99 10.37 -2.33 -30.39
C ALA A 99 9.67 -2.10 -31.73
N THR A 100 9.65 -3.10 -32.62
CA THR A 100 9.00 -3.00 -33.94
C THR A 100 7.49 -2.82 -33.83
N GLY A 101 6.84 -3.56 -32.93
CA GLY A 101 5.40 -3.44 -32.67
C GLY A 101 5.04 -2.07 -32.10
N ALA A 102 5.83 -1.55 -31.15
CA ALA A 102 5.64 -0.23 -30.58
C ALA A 102 5.80 0.88 -31.63
N CYS A 103 6.81 0.79 -32.50
CA CYS A 103 7.00 1.74 -33.61
C CYS A 103 5.81 1.72 -34.57
N LEU A 104 5.32 0.53 -34.96
CA LEU A 104 4.15 0.40 -35.84
C LEU A 104 2.89 1.01 -35.22
N ALA A 105 2.65 0.76 -33.94
CA ALA A 105 1.51 1.34 -33.22
C ALA A 105 1.63 2.87 -33.12
N ALA A 106 2.81 3.39 -32.79
CA ALA A 106 3.07 4.82 -32.73
C ALA A 106 2.89 5.51 -34.09
N ILE A 107 3.36 4.88 -35.18
CA ILE A 107 3.20 5.40 -36.55
C ILE A 107 1.73 5.38 -36.96
N SER A 108 1.00 4.31 -36.67
CA SER A 108 -0.45 4.24 -36.95
C SER A 108 -1.22 5.31 -36.18
N PHE A 109 -0.88 5.51 -34.91
CA PHE A 109 -1.50 6.54 -34.08
C PHE A 109 -1.17 7.94 -34.59
N ALA A 110 0.08 8.19 -34.97
CA ALA A 110 0.53 9.44 -35.56
C ALA A 110 -0.20 9.74 -36.89
N MET A 111 -0.38 8.72 -37.73
CA MET A 111 -1.09 8.84 -39.00
C MET A 111 -2.57 9.18 -38.79
N VAL A 112 -3.22 8.57 -37.79
CA VAL A 112 -4.60 8.86 -37.41
C VAL A 112 -4.73 10.26 -36.81
N MET A 113 -3.85 10.67 -35.89
CA MET A 113 -3.84 12.04 -35.36
C MET A 113 -3.61 13.09 -36.45
N ASN A 114 -2.73 12.80 -37.40
CA ASN A 114 -2.51 13.67 -38.56
C ASN A 114 -3.75 13.74 -39.46
N ALA A 115 -4.48 12.63 -39.63
CA ALA A 115 -5.76 12.60 -40.36
C ALA A 115 -6.87 13.41 -39.65
N PHE A 116 -6.81 13.53 -38.32
CA PHE A 116 -7.65 14.43 -37.54
C PHE A 116 -7.18 15.90 -37.57
N GLY A 117 -6.19 16.25 -38.40
CA GLY A 117 -5.73 17.62 -38.64
C GLY A 117 -4.64 18.12 -37.68
N ILE A 118 -4.12 17.26 -36.81
CA ILE A 118 -3.09 17.61 -35.84
C ILE A 118 -1.72 17.41 -36.51
N ASN A 119 -1.12 18.49 -37.01
CA ASN A 119 0.21 18.47 -37.62
C ASN A 119 1.30 18.21 -36.57
N LEU A 120 1.71 16.96 -36.42
CA LEU A 120 2.74 16.53 -35.45
C LEU A 120 4.14 17.12 -35.72
N THR A 121 4.38 17.72 -36.89
CA THR A 121 5.64 18.38 -37.26
C THR A 121 5.78 19.80 -36.71
N ARG A 122 4.70 20.40 -36.21
CA ARG A 122 4.71 21.73 -35.58
C ARG A 122 3.84 21.69 -34.32
N ILE A 123 4.28 20.91 -33.34
CA ILE A 123 3.61 20.82 -32.04
C ILE A 123 3.96 22.08 -31.25
N GLU A 124 3.09 23.08 -31.29
CA GLU A 124 3.07 24.15 -30.31
C GLU A 124 2.15 23.70 -29.16
N TRP A 125 2.63 23.76 -27.91
CA TRP A 125 1.98 23.19 -26.72
C TRP A 125 0.53 23.69 -26.46
N THR A 126 0.09 24.70 -27.19
CA THR A 126 -1.24 25.30 -27.12
C THR A 126 -2.31 24.54 -27.91
N ASP A 127 -1.92 23.71 -28.88
CA ASP A 127 -2.87 22.98 -29.75
C ASP A 127 -3.43 21.70 -29.12
N LEU A 128 -2.82 21.21 -28.03
CA LEU A 128 -3.31 20.07 -27.25
C LEU A 128 -4.35 20.46 -26.19
N THR A 129 -5.02 21.60 -26.36
CA THR A 129 -6.11 21.99 -25.48
C THR A 129 -7.42 21.30 -25.91
N PRO A 130 -8.24 20.80 -24.97
CA PRO A 130 -9.49 20.09 -25.28
C PRO A 130 -10.44 20.89 -26.19
N LYS A 131 -10.38 22.22 -26.11
CA LYS A 131 -11.19 23.13 -26.92
C LYS A 131 -10.68 23.24 -28.37
N ALA A 132 -9.37 23.33 -28.58
CA ALA A 132 -8.79 23.38 -29.92
C ALA A 132 -9.07 22.10 -30.73
N VAL A 133 -9.08 20.94 -30.06
CA VAL A 133 -9.47 19.66 -30.66
C VAL A 133 -10.95 19.67 -31.06
N LEU A 134 -11.82 20.18 -30.19
CA LEU A 134 -13.26 20.26 -30.47
C LEU A 134 -13.58 21.24 -31.60
N ASP A 135 -12.89 22.38 -31.66
CA ASP A 135 -13.05 23.40 -32.70
C ASP A 135 -12.63 22.86 -34.07
N ASN A 136 -11.52 22.10 -34.15
CA ASN A 136 -11.09 21.45 -35.39
C ASN A 136 -12.05 20.33 -35.84
N LEU A 137 -12.62 19.57 -34.91
CA LEU A 137 -13.67 18.58 -35.21
C LEU A 137 -14.89 19.25 -35.83
N HIS A 138 -15.35 20.35 -35.23
CA HIS A 138 -16.51 21.09 -35.72
C HIS A 138 -16.28 21.61 -37.14
N ARG A 139 -15.09 22.17 -37.41
CA ARG A 139 -14.71 22.67 -38.74
C ARG A 139 -14.70 21.56 -39.80
N THR A 140 -14.15 20.40 -39.47
CA THR A 140 -14.02 19.28 -40.42
C THR A 140 -15.38 18.66 -40.75
N VAL A 141 -16.26 18.51 -39.76
CA VAL A 141 -17.63 18.01 -39.95
C VAL A 141 -18.46 18.96 -40.81
N TYR A 142 -18.35 20.27 -40.59
CA TYR A 142 -19.06 21.27 -41.39
C TYR A 142 -18.63 21.26 -42.87
N LEU A 143 -17.33 21.12 -43.15
CA LEU A 143 -16.83 21.04 -44.53
C LEU A 143 -17.28 19.75 -45.23
N ALA A 144 -17.32 18.63 -44.51
CA ALA A 144 -17.86 17.38 -45.05
C ALA A 144 -19.36 17.49 -45.35
N TYR A 145 -20.12 18.12 -44.44
CA TYR A 145 -21.56 18.34 -44.61
C TYR A 145 -21.87 19.28 -45.80
N ASP A 146 -21.15 20.39 -45.92
CA ASP A 146 -21.33 21.34 -47.01
C ASP A 146 -20.92 20.75 -48.37
N SER A 147 -19.84 19.97 -48.41
CA SER A 147 -19.44 19.23 -49.63
C SER A 147 -20.50 18.21 -50.08
N GLY A 148 -21.24 17.62 -49.14
CA GLY A 148 -22.35 16.71 -49.40
C GLY A 148 -23.61 17.44 -49.90
N TYR A 149 -23.88 18.63 -49.38
CA TYR A 149 -25.00 19.47 -49.80
C TYR A 149 -24.81 20.02 -51.23
N ASN A 150 -23.62 20.55 -51.53
CA ASN A 150 -23.31 21.16 -52.83
C ASN A 150 -23.23 20.12 -53.98
N ARG A 151 -23.10 18.82 -53.65
CA ARG A 151 -23.17 17.72 -54.62
C ARG A 151 -24.60 17.35 -55.02
N LYS A 152 -25.59 17.62 -54.16
CA LYS A 152 -27.02 17.44 -54.47
C LYS A 152 -27.66 18.61 -55.21
N SER A 153 -27.06 19.81 -55.16
CA SER A 153 -27.59 20.98 -55.89
C SER A 153 -27.15 21.05 -57.36
N LYS A 154 -26.23 20.18 -57.79
CA LYS A 154 -25.68 20.11 -59.15
C LYS A 154 -26.18 18.91 -59.98
N SER A 155 -27.12 18.11 -59.45
CA SER A 155 -27.87 17.08 -60.19
C SER A 155 -29.31 17.50 -60.36
#